data_AF-A0A126R426-F1
#
_entry.id   AF-A0A126R426-F1
#
_cell.length_a   1.000
_cell.length_b   1.000
_cell.length_c   1.000
_cell.angle_alpha   90.00
_cell.angle_beta   90.00
_cell.angle_gamma   90.00
#
_symmetry.space_group_name_H-M   'P 1'
#
loop_
_entity.id
_entity.type
_entity.pdbx_description
1 polymer ?
#
loop_
_entity_poly.entity_id
_entity_poly.type
_entity_poly.pdbx_seq_one_letter_code
_entity_poly.pdbx_strand_id
1 'polypeptide(L)'
;MIVAILGGLLVGLAAMLLYLAAPHQQMGRLPCPPRLAGWGGVALLILGTGLLLGWAGVATGIFIVLTLVMTVWSVVPVIIAWQGGAAEDKR
;
A
#
# COMPACT_ATOMS: atom_id res chain seq x y z
N MET A 1 20.80 1.39 6.71
CA MET A 1 19.96 2.09 5.71
C MET A 1 19.29 1.14 4.72
N ILE A 2 19.99 0.15 4.14
CA ILE A 2 19.40 -0.83 3.20
C ILE A 2 18.15 -1.52 3.80
N VAL A 3 18.23 -1.98 5.05
CA VAL A 3 17.10 -2.62 5.77
C VAL A 3 15.88 -1.71 5.86
N ALA A 4 16.08 -0.42 6.13
CA ALA A 4 14.99 0.55 6.23
C ALA A 4 14.31 0.78 4.88
N ILE A 5 15.09 0.92 3.81
CA ILE A 5 14.58 1.10 2.44
C ILE A 5 13.78 -0.14 2.02
N LEU A 6 14.35 -1.33 2.23
CA LEU A 6 13.71 -2.59 1.85
C LEU A 6 12.42 -2.82 2.66
N GLY A 7 12.45 -2.56 3.97
CA GLY A 7 11.26 -2.61 4.82
C GLY A 7 10.18 -1.63 4.38
N GLY A 8 10.54 -0.38 4.07
CA GLY A 8 9.61 0.63 3.56
C GLY A 8 8.99 0.24 2.21
N LEU A 9 9.78 -0.28 1.27
CA LEU A 9 9.29 -0.77 -0.03
C LEU A 9 8.35 -1.95 0.13
N LEU A 10 8.67 -2.93 1.00
CA LEU A 10 7.80 -4.06 1.30
C LEU A 10 6.46 -3.60 1.87
N VAL A 11 6.47 -2.65 2.82
CA VAL A 11 5.24 -2.11 3.41
C VAL A 11 4.44 -1.32 2.38
N GLY A 12 5.09 -0.53 1.53
CA GLY A 12 4.42 0.20 0.45
C GLY A 12 3.74 -0.73 -0.55
N LEU A 13 4.43 -1.79 -1.00
CA LEU A 13 3.87 -2.82 -1.87
C LEU A 13 2.75 -3.60 -1.18
N ALA A 14 2.93 -3.94 0.09
CA ALA A 14 1.91 -4.60 0.90
C ALA A 14 0.63 -3.75 0.98
N ALA A 15 0.78 -2.46 1.29
CA ALA A 15 -0.31 -1.50 1.35
C ALA A 15 -1.06 -1.43 0.03
N MET A 16 -0.34 -1.38 -1.10
CA MET A 16 -0.96 -1.38 -2.43
C MET A 16 -1.73 -2.68 -2.71
N LEU A 17 -1.14 -3.84 -2.41
CA LEU A 17 -1.79 -5.14 -2.61
C LEU A 17 -3.06 -5.30 -1.76
N LEU A 18 -3.01 -4.83 -0.52
CA LEU A 18 -4.15 -4.82 0.39
C LEU A 18 -5.23 -3.82 -0.07
N TYR A 19 -4.84 -2.66 -0.62
CA TYR A 19 -5.78 -1.72 -1.23
C TYR A 19 -6.50 -2.36 -2.42
N LEU A 20 -5.77 -3.05 -3.32
CA LEU A 20 -6.37 -3.75 -4.45
C LEU A 20 -7.28 -4.90 -4.01
N ALA A 21 -6.97 -5.56 -2.89
CA ALA A 21 -7.85 -6.60 -2.34
C ALA A 21 -9.15 -6.04 -1.73
N ALA A 22 -9.25 -4.73 -1.49
CA ALA A 22 -10.39 -4.13 -0.83
C ALA A 22 -11.64 -4.10 -1.74
N PRO A 23 -12.85 -4.35 -1.19
CA PRO A 23 -14.07 -4.44 -1.99
C PRO A 23 -14.49 -3.12 -2.67
N HIS A 24 -14.06 -1.96 -2.16
CA HIS A 24 -14.40 -0.63 -2.68
C HIS A 24 -13.22 0.07 -3.37
N GLN A 25 -12.23 -0.69 -3.87
CA GLN A 25 -11.07 -0.11 -4.54
C GLN A 25 -11.45 0.56 -5.88
N GLN A 26 -10.88 1.73 -6.14
CA GLN A 26 -11.27 2.58 -7.28
C GLN A 26 -10.50 2.27 -8.58
N MET A 27 -9.56 1.31 -8.56
CA MET A 27 -8.61 1.07 -9.67
C MET A 27 -9.18 0.20 -10.81
N GLY A 28 -10.47 -0.15 -10.75
CA GLY A 28 -11.15 -0.93 -11.77
C GLY A 28 -10.95 -2.46 -11.64
N ARG A 29 -11.14 -3.19 -12.75
CA ARG A 29 -11.06 -4.66 -12.77
C ARG A 29 -9.61 -5.12 -12.66
N LEU A 30 -9.31 -5.90 -11.63
CA LEU A 30 -7.99 -6.47 -11.40
C LEU A 30 -7.71 -7.65 -12.35
N PRO A 31 -6.45 -7.83 -12.79
CA PRO A 31 -6.02 -9.00 -13.54
C PRO A 31 -5.90 -10.26 -12.67
N CYS A 32 -5.89 -10.11 -11.33
CA CYS A 32 -5.76 -11.21 -10.37
C CYS A 32 -6.92 -11.22 -9.36
N PRO A 33 -7.26 -12.39 -8.78
CA PRO A 33 -8.31 -12.46 -7.78
C PRO A 33 -7.91 -11.69 -6.51
N PRO A 34 -8.83 -10.93 -5.90
CA PRO A 34 -8.54 -10.04 -4.77
C PRO A 34 -8.02 -10.79 -3.54
N ARG A 35 -8.38 -12.07 -3.37
CA ARG A 35 -7.86 -12.93 -2.31
C ARG A 35 -6.35 -13.16 -2.40
N LEU A 36 -5.80 -13.38 -3.60
CA LEU A 36 -4.36 -13.58 -3.77
C LEU A 36 -3.60 -12.30 -3.47
N ALA A 37 -4.12 -11.15 -3.93
CA ALA A 37 -3.57 -9.84 -3.61
C ALA A 37 -3.61 -9.59 -2.08
N GLY A 38 -4.71 -9.93 -1.42
CA GLY A 38 -4.86 -9.78 0.02
C GLY A 38 -3.85 -10.60 0.81
N TRP A 39 -3.75 -11.90 0.55
CA TRP A 39 -2.79 -12.77 1.24
C TRP A 39 -1.34 -12.39 0.96
N GLY A 40 -1.01 -12.03 -0.28
CA GLY A 40 0.30 -11.51 -0.63
C GLY A 40 0.62 -10.22 0.13
N GLY A 41 -0.33 -9.30 0.19
CA GLY A 41 -0.21 -8.04 0.93
C GLY A 41 0.04 -8.27 2.43
N VAL A 42 -0.71 -9.18 3.07
CA VAL A 42 -0.50 -9.53 4.49
C VAL A 42 0.91 -10.09 4.72
N ALA A 43 1.38 -11.00 3.87
CA ALA A 43 2.71 -11.59 3.99
C ALA A 43 3.81 -10.54 3.87
N LEU A 44 3.72 -9.65 2.87
CA LEU A 44 4.68 -8.55 2.71
C LEU A 44 4.61 -7.55 3.87
N LEU A 45 3.42 -7.28 4.42
CA LEU A 45 3.25 -6.36 5.54
C LEU A 45 3.97 -6.88 6.79
N ILE A 46 3.83 -8.18 7.10
CA ILE A 46 4.49 -8.82 8.24
C ILE A 46 6.01 -8.76 8.06
N LEU A 47 6.52 -9.13 6.88
CA LEU A 47 7.96 -9.09 6.58
C LEU A 47 8.54 -7.67 6.68
N GLY A 48 7.89 -6.69 6.04
CA GLY A 48 8.33 -5.30 6.05
C GLY A 48 8.26 -4.69 7.45
N THR A 49 7.21 -4.99 8.22
CA THR A 49 7.08 -4.55 9.62
C THR A 49 8.19 -5.14 10.48
N GLY A 50 8.50 -6.44 10.35
CA GLY A 50 9.58 -7.08 11.09
C GLY A 50 10.94 -6.42 10.84
N LEU A 51 11.24 -6.09 9.58
CA LEU A 51 12.46 -5.36 9.19
C LEU A 51 12.52 -3.96 9.81
N LEU A 52 11.40 -3.23 9.79
CA LEU A 52 11.33 -1.87 10.35
C LEU A 52 11.41 -1.87 11.87
N LEU A 53 10.79 -2.83 12.56
CA LEU A 53 10.88 -2.99 14.01
C LEU A 53 12.31 -3.31 14.44
N GLY A 54 13.00 -4.19 13.72
CA GLY A 54 14.40 -4.53 14.00
C GLY A 54 15.37 -3.38 13.76
N TRP A 55 15.05 -2.45 12.87
CA TRP A 55 15.93 -1.32 12.53
C TRP A 55 15.63 -0.04 13.36
N ALA A 56 14.36 0.34 13.50
CA ALA A 56 13.94 1.62 14.07
C ALA A 56 13.44 1.53 15.52
N GLY A 57 13.26 0.31 16.04
CA GLY A 57 12.54 0.07 17.29
C GLY A 57 11.01 0.13 17.12
N VAL A 58 10.29 -0.21 18.19
CA VAL A 58 8.86 -0.47 18.13
C VAL A 58 8.03 0.76 17.76
N ALA A 59 8.23 1.88 18.45
CA ALA A 59 7.44 3.10 18.23
C ALA A 59 7.62 3.65 16.81
N THR A 60 8.87 3.84 16.39
CA THR A 60 9.20 4.38 15.06
C THR A 60 8.80 3.42 13.95
N GLY A 61 9.01 2.11 14.13
CA GLY A 61 8.64 1.10 13.13
C GLY A 61 7.14 1.07 12.87
N ILE A 62 6.32 1.05 13.92
CA ILE A 62 4.86 1.10 13.79
C ILE A 62 4.42 2.42 13.16
N PHE A 63 5.01 3.54 13.57
CA PHE A 63 4.71 4.86 12.98
C PHE A 63 4.93 4.84 11.46
N ILE A 64 6.10 4.39 10.99
CA ILE A 64 6.41 4.30 9.55
C ILE A 64 5.39 3.42 8.82
N VAL A 65 5.06 2.25 9.39
CA VAL A 65 4.09 1.33 8.78
C VAL A 65 2.74 2.00 8.61
N LEU A 66 2.21 2.62 9.67
CA LEU A 66 0.93 3.30 9.64
C LEU A 66 0.93 4.49 8.67
N THR A 67 2.02 5.27 8.64
CA THR A 67 2.16 6.39 7.70
C THR A 67 2.07 5.90 6.26
N LEU A 68 2.80 4.84 5.90
CA LEU A 68 2.78 4.30 4.53
C LEU A 68 1.41 3.75 4.15
N VAL A 69 0.78 2.98 5.05
CA VAL A 69 -0.57 2.44 4.82
C VAL A 69 -1.57 3.58 4.63
N MET A 70 -1.63 4.55 5.54
CA MET A 70 -2.54 5.69 5.42
C MET A 70 -2.27 6.52 4.16
N THR A 71 -0.99 6.70 3.79
CA THR A 71 -0.61 7.42 2.58
C THR A 71 -1.15 6.73 1.35
N VAL A 72 -0.97 5.42 1.21
CA VAL A 72 -1.50 4.66 0.06
C VAL A 72 -3.03 4.78 0.00
N TRP A 73 -3.72 4.59 1.12
CA TRP A 73 -5.19 4.68 1.16
C TRP A 73 -5.74 6.09 0.92
N SER A 74 -4.97 7.14 1.19
CA SER A 74 -5.42 8.52 0.98
C SER A 74 -5.05 9.04 -0.41
N VAL A 75 -3.83 8.76 -0.87
CA VAL A 75 -3.28 9.32 -2.10
C VAL A 75 -3.76 8.55 -3.32
N VAL A 76 -3.83 7.21 -3.28
CA VAL A 76 -4.21 6.40 -4.45
C VAL A 76 -5.63 6.72 -4.95
N PRO A 77 -6.68 6.77 -4.10
CA PRO A 77 -8.03 7.15 -4.55
C PRO A 77 -8.08 8.54 -5.17
N VAL A 78 -7.38 9.51 -4.57
CA VAL A 78 -7.34 10.90 -5.07
C VAL A 78 -6.68 10.97 -6.45
N ILE A 79 -5.56 10.28 -6.65
CA ILE A 79 -4.89 10.21 -7.95
C ILE A 79 -5.81 9.59 -9.01
N ILE A 80 -6.50 8.50 -8.67
CA ILE A 80 -7.43 7.82 -9.59
C ILE A 80 -8.60 8.75 -9.94
N ALA A 81 -9.20 9.40 -8.94
CA ALA A 81 -10.31 10.34 -9.16
C ALA A 81 -9.88 11.54 -10.03
N TRP A 82 -8.68 12.07 -9.81
CA TRP A 82 -8.14 13.18 -10.60
C TRP A 82 -7.91 12.78 -12.06
N GLN A 83 -7.40 11.58 -12.31
CA GLN A 83 -7.25 11.02 -13.66
C GLN A 83 -8.59 10.76 -14.35
N GLY A 84 -9.59 10.29 -13.59
CA GLY A 84 -10.95 10.08 -14.08
C GLY A 84 -11.64 11.39 -14.49
N GLY A 85 -11.57 12.43 -13.64
CA GLY A 85 -12.13 13.75 -13.94
C GLY A 85 -11.41 14.47 -15.10
N ALA A 86 -10.09 14.32 -15.21
CA ALA A 86 -9.32 14.88 -16.32
C ALA A 86 -9.63 14.21 -17.68
N ALA A 87 -10.18 12.99 -17.68
CA ALA A 87 -10.66 12.32 -18.88
C ALA A 87 -12.04 12.83 -19.34
N GLU A 88 -12.83 13.39 -18.43
CA GLU A 88 -14.17 13.92 -18.68
C GLU A 88 -14.14 15.35 -19.25
N ASP A 89 -13.20 16.19 -18.81
CA ASP A 89 -12.96 17.57 -19.31
C ASP A 89 -12.37 17.61 -20.74
N LYS A 90 -11.96 16.46 -21.30
CA LYS A 90 -11.41 16.35 -22.67
C LYS A 90 -12.43 15.87 -23.71
N ARG A 91 -13.69 15.66 -23.34
CA ARG A 91 -14.76 15.15 -24.22
C ARG A 91 -15.75 16.24 -24.59
#